data_AF-A0A563VT17-F1
#
_entry.id   AF-A0A563VT17-F1
#
_cell.length_a   1.000
_cell.length_b   1.000
_cell.length_c   1.000
_cell.angle_alpha   90.00
_cell.angle_beta   90.00
_cell.angle_gamma   90.00
#
_symmetry.space_group_name_H-M   'P 1'
#
loop_
_entity.id
_entity.type
_entity.pdbx_description
1 polymer ?
#
loop_
_entity_poly.entity_id
_entity_poly.type
_entity_poly.pdbx_seq_one_letter_code
_entity_poly.pdbx_strand_id
1 'polypeptide(L)'
;MNRHLSVLFIIITTILLKATLVLSESENFTKVSFFCKNNESKLSTVAQNNNGSLQPIFHWHSYAFDSNTDLSKSCKNATKILNIHFSENPYLSSFLLIPTVISRLPGICISDEFRDCRRVLFVSYPDRSENNPHKKAYQILNEIIDTQFQDNWIKDERSSTSTLEIELF
;
A
#
# COMPACT_ATOMS: atom_id res chain seq x y z
N MET A 1 60.98 24.70 -33.53
CA MET A 1 61.14 23.52 -32.66
C MET A 1 59.76 22.90 -32.49
N ASN A 2 59.49 21.81 -33.21
CA ASN A 2 58.21 21.12 -33.19
C ASN A 2 58.03 20.39 -31.85
N ARG A 3 56.87 20.54 -31.22
CA ARG A 3 56.35 19.56 -30.27
C ARG A 3 54.85 19.39 -30.47
N HIS A 4 54.50 18.25 -31.05
CA HIS A 4 53.20 17.60 -30.93
C HIS A 4 52.87 17.38 -29.45
N LEU A 5 51.61 17.55 -29.05
CA LEU A 5 50.99 16.62 -28.08
C LEU A 5 49.46 16.68 -28.11
N SER A 6 48.90 15.56 -28.56
CA SER A 6 47.69 14.87 -28.13
C SER A 6 46.38 15.63 -27.88
N VAL A 7 45.46 15.35 -28.81
CA VAL A 7 44.01 15.15 -28.68
C VAL A 7 43.55 14.78 -27.26
N LEU A 8 42.60 15.54 -26.72
CA LEU A 8 41.67 15.05 -25.70
C LEU A 8 40.25 15.47 -26.11
N PHE A 9 39.53 14.56 -26.75
CA PHE A 9 38.11 14.70 -27.04
C PHE A 9 37.33 14.39 -25.76
N ILE A 10 36.88 15.41 -25.03
CA ILE A 10 35.92 15.23 -23.93
C ILE A 10 34.53 15.38 -24.53
N ILE A 11 33.87 14.25 -24.80
CA ILE A 11 32.45 14.22 -25.16
C ILE A 11 31.67 14.42 -23.85
N ILE A 12 31.19 15.63 -23.62
CA ILE A 12 30.22 15.92 -22.55
C ILE A 12 28.83 15.60 -23.09
N THR A 13 28.33 14.40 -22.81
CA THR A 13 26.91 14.09 -23.01
C THR A 13 26.12 14.69 -21.86
N THR A 14 25.52 15.86 -22.08
CA THR A 14 24.46 16.38 -21.20
C THR A 14 23.23 15.49 -21.38
N ILE A 15 23.03 14.55 -20.47
CA ILE A 15 21.78 13.81 -20.33
C ILE A 15 20.73 14.84 -19.90
N LEU A 16 19.84 15.20 -20.81
CA LEU A 16 18.66 16.00 -20.53
C LEU A 16 17.71 15.14 -19.69
N LEU A 17 17.93 15.12 -18.37
CA LEU A 17 17.01 14.50 -17.43
C LEU A 17 15.74 15.37 -17.42
N LYS A 18 14.75 15.01 -18.24
CA LYS A 18 13.37 15.45 -18.05
C LYS A 18 12.86 14.80 -16.76
N ALA A 19 13.20 15.41 -15.62
CA ALA A 19 12.49 15.17 -14.38
C ALA A 19 11.11 15.81 -14.53
N THR A 20 10.15 15.04 -15.03
CA THR A 20 8.74 15.43 -14.91
C THR A 20 8.41 15.29 -13.44
N LEU A 21 8.48 16.40 -12.71
CA LEU A 21 7.85 16.54 -11.41
C LEU A 21 6.34 16.38 -11.64
N VAL A 22 5.84 15.16 -11.45
CA VAL A 22 4.41 14.94 -11.24
C VAL A 22 4.13 15.48 -9.84
N LEU A 23 3.84 16.77 -9.78
CA LEU A 23 3.24 17.41 -8.63
C LEU A 23 1.96 16.64 -8.32
N SER A 24 1.96 16.04 -7.13
CA SER A 24 0.80 15.45 -6.49
C SER A 24 -0.28 16.53 -6.36
N GLU A 25 -1.17 16.62 -7.35
CA GLU A 25 -2.44 17.29 -7.17
C GLU A 25 -3.26 16.42 -6.21
N SER A 26 -3.54 17.00 -5.04
CA SER A 26 -4.56 16.51 -4.13
C SER A 26 -5.92 16.61 -4.85
N GLU A 27 -6.22 15.64 -5.72
CA GLU A 27 -7.55 15.54 -6.33
C GLU A 27 -8.56 15.29 -5.21
N ASN A 28 -9.55 16.18 -5.10
CA ASN A 28 -10.73 16.00 -4.25
C ASN A 28 -11.47 14.73 -4.69
N PHE A 29 -11.10 13.57 -4.15
CA PHE A 29 -11.72 12.27 -4.41
C PHE A 29 -13.19 12.28 -3.97
N THR A 30 -14.13 12.64 -4.85
CA THR A 30 -15.55 12.77 -4.47
C THR A 30 -16.39 11.52 -4.68
N LYS A 31 -15.82 10.42 -5.18
CA LYS A 31 -16.37 9.06 -5.10
C LYS A 31 -15.28 8.10 -5.55
N VAL A 32 -15.05 7.04 -4.78
CA VAL A 32 -14.08 6.01 -5.13
C VAL A 32 -14.79 4.68 -5.18
N SER A 33 -14.56 3.94 -6.26
CA SER A 33 -14.96 2.54 -6.40
C SER A 33 -13.73 1.65 -6.44
N PHE A 34 -13.88 0.42 -5.97
CA PHE A 34 -12.80 -0.55 -5.93
C PHE A 34 -13.13 -1.74 -6.80
N PHE A 35 -12.10 -2.31 -7.42
CA PHE A 35 -12.21 -3.48 -8.28
C PHE A 35 -11.08 -4.46 -8.03
N CYS A 36 -11.37 -5.74 -8.20
CA CYS A 36 -10.36 -6.77 -8.29
C CYS A 36 -10.00 -6.96 -9.77
N LYS A 37 -8.78 -6.55 -10.16
CA LYS A 37 -8.29 -6.61 -11.54
C LYS A 37 -7.23 -7.70 -11.65
N ASN A 38 -7.32 -8.52 -12.69
CA ASN A 38 -6.29 -9.46 -13.08
C ASN A 38 -5.71 -9.02 -14.43
N ASN A 39 -4.45 -8.58 -14.46
CA ASN A 39 -3.77 -8.17 -15.68
C ASN A 39 -2.44 -8.92 -15.80
N GLU A 40 -2.27 -9.72 -16.86
CA GLU A 40 -1.00 -10.42 -17.14
C GLU A 40 -0.43 -11.17 -15.92
N SER A 41 -1.29 -11.93 -15.22
CA SER A 41 -0.94 -12.70 -14.02
C SER A 41 -0.70 -11.88 -12.74
N LYS A 42 -0.94 -10.57 -12.76
CA LYS A 42 -0.95 -9.72 -11.58
C LYS A 42 -2.38 -9.49 -11.12
N LEU A 43 -2.70 -10.01 -9.93
CA LEU A 43 -3.97 -9.79 -9.27
C LEU A 43 -3.83 -8.58 -8.33
N SER A 44 -4.67 -7.55 -8.52
CA SER A 44 -4.61 -6.33 -7.72
C SER A 44 -6.00 -5.85 -7.32
N THR A 45 -6.10 -5.26 -6.14
CA THR A 45 -7.23 -4.39 -5.80
C THR A 45 -6.88 -2.98 -6.26
N VAL A 46 -7.70 -2.41 -7.14
CA VAL A 46 -7.52 -1.06 -7.70
C VAL A 46 -8.65 -0.15 -7.26
N ALA A 47 -8.32 1.07 -6.86
CA ALA A 47 -9.25 2.17 -6.70
C ALA A 47 -9.45 2.87 -8.04
N GLN A 48 -10.68 3.34 -8.30
CA GLN A 48 -11.01 4.20 -9.42
C GLN A 48 -11.65 5.48 -8.91
N ASN A 49 -11.11 6.62 -9.32
CA ASN A 49 -11.71 7.92 -9.02
C ASN A 49 -12.79 8.28 -10.05
N ASN A 50 -13.49 9.40 -9.84
CA ASN A 50 -14.52 9.89 -10.76
C ASN A 50 -14.01 10.19 -12.18
N ASN A 51 -12.71 10.46 -12.34
CA ASN A 51 -12.07 10.72 -13.63
C ASN A 51 -11.73 9.42 -14.39
N GLY A 52 -12.03 8.25 -13.80
CA GLY A 52 -11.70 6.94 -14.35
C GLY A 52 -10.25 6.53 -14.14
N SER A 53 -9.44 7.35 -13.46
CA SER A 53 -8.04 7.04 -13.11
C SER A 53 -7.99 5.84 -12.18
N LEU A 54 -7.08 4.91 -12.46
CA LEU A 54 -6.92 3.67 -11.71
C LEU A 54 -5.65 3.72 -10.87
N GLN A 55 -5.79 3.42 -9.58
CA GLN A 55 -4.70 3.38 -8.64
C GLN A 55 -4.66 2.02 -7.92
N PRO A 56 -3.59 1.22 -8.08
CA PRO A 56 -3.43 -0.02 -7.32
C PRO A 56 -3.29 0.26 -5.82
N ILE A 57 -4.07 -0.44 -5.00
CA ILE A 57 -4.03 -0.38 -3.54
C ILE A 57 -3.32 -1.61 -2.97
N PHE A 58 -3.71 -2.79 -3.46
CA PHE A 58 -3.13 -4.06 -3.07
C PHE A 58 -2.66 -4.85 -4.28
N HIS A 59 -1.51 -5.49 -4.13
CA HIS A 59 -0.82 -6.36 -5.05
C HIS A 59 -0.83 -7.77 -4.45
N TRP A 60 -1.77 -8.61 -4.90
CA TRP A 60 -1.99 -9.94 -4.33
C TRP A 60 -0.98 -10.92 -4.91
N HIS A 61 0.11 -11.16 -4.21
CA HIS A 61 1.22 -12.01 -4.67
C HIS A 61 1.29 -13.28 -3.82
N SER A 62 1.45 -14.44 -4.46
CA SER A 62 1.39 -15.73 -3.76
C SER A 62 2.46 -15.92 -2.69
N TYR A 63 3.62 -15.29 -2.80
CA TYR A 63 4.68 -15.40 -1.81
C TYR A 63 4.33 -14.78 -0.45
N ALA A 64 3.39 -13.83 -0.41
CA ALA A 64 2.99 -13.18 0.84
C ALA A 64 2.11 -14.09 1.71
N PHE A 65 1.45 -15.06 1.08
CA PHE A 65 0.41 -15.88 1.70
C PHE A 65 0.83 -17.35 1.75
N ASP A 66 0.18 -18.11 2.64
CA ASP A 66 0.23 -19.57 2.58
C ASP A 66 -0.35 -20.08 1.25
N SER A 67 0.20 -21.17 0.72
CA SER A 67 -0.16 -21.75 -0.58
C SER A 67 -1.64 -22.13 -0.71
N ASN A 68 -2.35 -22.31 0.41
CA ASN A 68 -3.78 -22.62 0.43
C ASN A 68 -4.68 -21.37 0.37
N THR A 69 -4.10 -20.17 0.35
CA THR A 69 -4.87 -18.92 0.29
C THR A 69 -5.39 -18.69 -1.13
N ASP A 70 -6.72 -18.64 -1.28
CA ASP A 70 -7.35 -18.19 -2.52
C ASP A 70 -7.22 -16.67 -2.66
N LEU A 71 -6.23 -16.24 -3.43
CA LEU A 71 -5.96 -14.82 -3.68
C LEU A 71 -7.10 -14.13 -4.44
N SER A 72 -7.77 -14.84 -5.36
CA SER A 72 -8.90 -14.30 -6.13
C SER A 72 -10.07 -13.98 -5.21
N LYS A 73 -10.38 -14.89 -4.29
CA LYS A 73 -11.39 -14.68 -3.26
C LYS A 73 -10.99 -13.56 -2.29
N SER A 74 -9.73 -13.51 -1.88
CA SER A 74 -9.22 -12.46 -0.97
C SER A 74 -9.33 -11.07 -1.60
N CYS A 75 -8.92 -10.94 -2.86
CA CYS A 75 -9.04 -9.71 -3.65
C CYS A 75 -10.49 -9.26 -3.84
N LYS A 76 -11.41 -10.19 -4.18
CA LYS A 76 -12.85 -9.91 -4.29
C LYS A 76 -13.47 -9.50 -2.96
N ASN A 77 -13.09 -10.16 -1.86
CA ASN A 77 -13.58 -9.82 -0.52
C ASN A 77 -13.11 -8.43 -0.09
N ALA A 78 -11.81 -8.14 -0.21
CA ALA A 78 -11.27 -6.82 0.11
C ALA A 78 -11.96 -5.72 -0.70
N THR A 79 -12.15 -5.96 -2.01
CA THR A 79 -12.88 -5.05 -2.92
C THR A 79 -14.31 -4.80 -2.44
N LYS A 80 -15.06 -5.84 -2.06
CA LYS A 80 -16.43 -5.71 -1.56
C LYS A 80 -16.48 -4.88 -0.28
N ILE A 81 -15.58 -5.16 0.66
CA ILE A 81 -15.53 -4.46 1.96
C ILE A 81 -15.12 -3.00 1.79
N LEU A 82 -14.14 -2.71 0.92
CA LEU A 82 -13.76 -1.34 0.58
C LEU A 82 -14.93 -0.58 -0.03
N ASN A 83 -15.61 -1.12 -1.04
CA ASN A 83 -16.78 -0.46 -1.62
C ASN A 83 -17.89 -0.18 -0.58
N ILE A 84 -18.14 -1.10 0.36
CA ILE A 84 -19.10 -0.88 1.45
C ILE A 84 -18.60 0.26 2.35
N HIS A 85 -17.35 0.22 2.80
CA HIS A 85 -16.78 1.25 3.67
C HIS A 85 -16.85 2.64 3.02
N PHE A 86 -16.45 2.75 1.76
CA PHE A 86 -16.40 4.02 1.03
C PHE A 86 -17.76 4.51 0.51
N SER A 87 -18.77 3.64 0.49
CA SER A 87 -20.15 4.09 0.32
C SER A 87 -20.70 4.85 1.53
N GLU A 88 -20.15 4.58 2.72
CA GLU A 88 -20.51 5.24 3.98
C GLU A 88 -19.59 6.44 4.30
N ASN A 89 -18.33 6.39 3.87
CA ASN A 89 -17.35 7.47 4.02
C ASN A 89 -16.47 7.59 2.76
N PRO A 90 -16.75 8.52 1.83
CA PRO A 90 -16.15 8.51 0.49
C PRO A 90 -14.68 8.96 0.43
N TYR A 91 -14.07 9.38 1.55
CA TYR A 91 -12.74 10.00 1.56
C TYR A 91 -11.61 9.01 1.87
N LEU A 92 -10.76 8.72 0.88
CA LEU A 92 -9.57 7.84 1.00
C LEU A 92 -8.55 8.31 2.06
N SER A 93 -8.55 9.60 2.43
CA SER A 93 -7.59 10.16 3.38
C SER A 93 -7.89 9.85 4.85
N SER A 94 -9.04 9.23 5.17
CA SER A 94 -9.54 9.14 6.55
C SER A 94 -9.45 7.75 7.19
N PHE A 95 -8.79 6.78 6.54
CA PHE A 95 -8.75 5.40 7.03
C PHE A 95 -7.34 4.85 7.18
N LEU A 96 -7.22 3.88 8.08
CA LEU A 96 -6.02 3.14 8.37
C LEU A 96 -6.25 1.66 8.12
N LEU A 97 -5.21 0.99 7.64
CA LEU A 97 -5.08 -0.45 7.56
C LEU A 97 -4.35 -0.92 8.80
N ILE A 98 -5.01 -1.78 9.57
CA ILE A 98 -4.47 -2.31 10.82
C ILE A 98 -4.24 -3.81 10.64
N PRO A 99 -2.98 -4.26 10.72
CA PRO A 99 -2.65 -5.66 10.94
C PRO A 99 -3.25 -6.13 12.27
N THR A 100 -3.98 -7.23 12.28
CA THR A 100 -4.70 -7.71 13.46
C THR A 100 -4.78 -9.23 13.51
N VAL A 101 -5.37 -9.77 14.58
CA VAL A 101 -5.57 -11.20 14.80
C VAL A 101 -7.05 -11.52 14.90
N ILE A 102 -7.54 -12.38 14.01
CA ILE A 102 -8.96 -12.75 13.92
C ILE A 102 -9.06 -14.26 14.07
N SER A 103 -9.65 -14.73 15.17
CA SER A 103 -9.75 -16.17 15.47
C SER A 103 -8.39 -16.89 15.42
N ARG A 104 -7.35 -16.24 15.97
CA ARG A 104 -5.94 -16.69 15.95
C ARG A 104 -5.25 -16.69 14.57
N LEU A 105 -5.87 -16.07 13.57
CA LEU A 105 -5.32 -15.96 12.21
C LEU A 105 -4.86 -14.53 11.90
N PRO A 106 -3.84 -14.36 11.06
CA PRO A 106 -3.46 -13.04 10.55
C PRO A 106 -4.61 -12.43 9.75
N GLY A 107 -5.00 -11.21 10.09
CA GLY A 107 -6.04 -10.48 9.38
C GLY A 107 -5.66 -9.03 9.17
N ILE A 108 -6.22 -8.41 8.13
CA ILE A 108 -6.13 -6.96 7.91
C ILE A 108 -7.51 -6.37 8.03
N CYS A 109 -7.61 -5.25 8.73
CA CYS A 109 -8.86 -4.51 8.85
C CYS A 109 -8.69 -3.04 8.49
N ILE A 110 -9.83 -2.42 8.21
CA ILE A 110 -9.96 -0.96 8.09
C ILE A 110 -10.36 -0.41 9.46
N SER A 111 -9.76 0.71 9.81
CA SER A 111 -10.19 1.56 10.92
C SER A 111 -10.26 3.04 10.49
N ASP A 112 -11.04 3.82 11.22
CA ASP A 112 -10.90 5.29 11.26
C ASP A 112 -9.83 5.66 12.31
N GLU A 113 -9.19 6.82 12.14
CA GLU A 113 -8.00 7.34 12.86
C GLU A 113 -7.85 6.97 14.37
N PHE A 114 -8.95 6.69 15.08
CA PHE A 114 -8.97 6.46 16.52
C PHE A 114 -9.71 5.20 17.02
N ARG A 115 -10.05 4.21 16.17
CA ARG A 115 -10.83 3.03 16.62
C ARG A 115 -10.13 1.67 16.45
N ASP A 116 -10.68 0.68 17.13
CA ASP A 116 -10.50 -0.76 16.88
C ASP A 116 -11.00 -1.13 15.46
N CYS A 117 -10.56 -2.30 14.98
CA CYS A 117 -10.99 -2.94 13.73
C CYS A 117 -12.47 -2.70 13.37
N ARG A 118 -12.77 -1.79 12.44
CA ARG A 118 -14.17 -1.54 12.00
C ARG A 118 -14.67 -2.62 11.05
N ARG A 119 -13.85 -2.96 10.05
CA ARG A 119 -14.22 -3.93 9.01
C ARG A 119 -13.02 -4.77 8.65
N VAL A 120 -13.19 -6.08 8.75
CA VAL A 120 -12.18 -7.05 8.32
C VAL A 120 -12.14 -7.08 6.79
N LEU A 121 -11.00 -6.77 6.20
CA LEU A 121 -10.80 -6.86 4.75
C LEU A 121 -10.59 -8.29 4.31
N PHE A 122 -9.66 -8.98 4.98
CA PHE A 122 -9.39 -10.38 4.74
C PHE A 122 -8.67 -11.01 5.94
N VAL A 123 -8.73 -12.33 5.99
CA VAL A 123 -8.00 -13.19 6.92
C VAL A 123 -7.17 -14.14 6.06
N SER A 124 -5.88 -14.26 6.37
CA SER A 124 -5.00 -15.24 5.74
C SER A 124 -4.95 -16.50 6.60
N TYR A 125 -4.83 -17.66 5.95
CA TYR A 125 -4.66 -18.93 6.63
C TYR A 125 -3.33 -18.95 7.39
N PRO A 126 -3.26 -19.69 8.51
CA PRO A 126 -2.05 -19.75 9.30
C PRO A 126 -1.00 -20.48 8.47
N ASP A 127 0.14 -19.83 8.25
CA ASP A 127 1.36 -20.53 7.89
C ASP A 127 1.75 -21.40 9.09
N ARG A 128 1.90 -22.70 8.87
CA ARG A 128 2.24 -23.66 9.94
C ARG A 128 3.58 -23.34 10.61
N SER A 129 4.41 -22.50 9.99
CA SER A 129 5.73 -22.10 10.49
C SER A 129 5.73 -20.85 11.37
N GLU A 130 4.69 -20.01 11.35
CA GLU A 130 4.69 -18.71 12.03
C GLU A 130 3.80 -18.73 13.28
N ASN A 131 4.43 -18.67 14.46
CA ASN A 131 3.75 -18.69 15.76
C ASN A 131 3.17 -17.33 16.18
N ASN A 132 3.35 -16.27 15.37
CA ASN A 132 2.86 -14.93 15.67
C ASN A 132 1.96 -14.39 14.54
N PRO A 133 0.62 -14.60 14.64
CA PRO A 133 -0.32 -14.16 13.60
C PRO A 133 -0.34 -12.64 13.41
N HIS A 134 -0.07 -11.86 14.46
CA HIS A 134 0.00 -10.40 14.35
C HIS A 134 1.20 -9.97 13.49
N LYS A 135 2.38 -10.52 13.77
CA LYS A 135 3.58 -10.26 12.96
C LYS A 135 3.38 -10.68 11.50
N LYS A 136 2.73 -11.83 11.26
CA LYS A 136 2.41 -12.28 9.90
C LYS A 136 1.43 -11.34 9.20
N ALA A 137 0.42 -10.85 9.89
CA ALA A 137 -0.50 -9.86 9.33
C ALA A 137 0.26 -8.60 8.89
N TYR A 138 1.19 -8.11 9.71
CA TYR A 138 2.01 -6.94 9.38
C TYR A 138 2.89 -7.19 8.15
N GLN A 139 3.56 -8.34 8.08
CA GLN A 139 4.36 -8.75 6.92
C GLN A 139 3.51 -8.84 5.65
N ILE A 140 2.36 -9.51 5.72
CA ILE A 140 1.43 -9.60 4.59
C ILE A 140 1.04 -8.20 4.12
N LEU A 141 0.64 -7.31 5.03
CA LEU A 141 0.23 -5.95 4.65
C LEU A 141 1.33 -5.21 3.92
N ASN A 142 2.54 -5.21 4.47
CA ASN A 142 3.70 -4.54 3.87
C ASN A 142 4.06 -5.09 2.49
N GLU A 143 3.90 -6.40 2.29
CA GLU A 143 4.23 -7.06 1.02
C GLU A 143 3.20 -6.82 -0.07
N ILE A 144 1.93 -6.60 0.28
CA ILE A 144 0.86 -6.43 -0.71
C ILE A 144 0.44 -4.99 -0.93
N ILE A 145 0.58 -4.09 0.05
CA ILE A 145 0.14 -2.71 -0.12
C ILE A 145 1.03 -2.00 -1.14
N ASP A 146 0.42 -1.18 -2.00
CA ASP A 146 1.19 -0.36 -2.91
C ASP A 146 2.06 0.64 -2.12
N THR A 147 3.31 0.78 -2.54
CA THR A 147 4.35 1.59 -1.85
C THR A 147 3.90 3.01 -1.55
N GLN A 148 3.05 3.61 -2.39
CA GLN A 148 2.57 4.98 -2.18
C GLN A 148 1.67 5.13 -0.95
N PHE A 149 1.16 4.04 -0.38
CA PHE A 149 0.28 4.03 0.79
C PHE A 149 0.95 3.53 2.07
N GLN A 150 2.19 3.03 2.00
CA GLN A 150 2.86 2.41 3.14
C GLN A 150 3.02 3.36 4.33
N ASP A 151 3.44 4.60 4.08
CA ASP A 151 3.74 5.56 5.15
C ASP A 151 2.49 6.20 5.76
N ASN A 152 1.39 6.26 5.00
CA ASN A 152 0.21 7.03 5.38
C ASN A 152 -0.92 6.16 5.93
N TRP A 153 -1.02 4.90 5.51
CA TRP A 153 -2.19 4.06 5.78
C TRP A 153 -1.92 2.94 6.77
N ILE A 154 -0.68 2.62 7.10
CA ILE A 154 -0.37 1.53 8.04
C ILE A 154 -0.22 2.10 9.45
N LYS A 155 -1.08 1.67 10.37
CA LYS A 155 -0.88 1.97 11.80
C LYS A 155 0.06 0.93 12.40
N ASP A 156 1.28 1.34 12.74
CA ASP A 156 2.15 0.53 13.58
C ASP A 156 1.78 0.75 15.05
N GLU A 157 1.31 -0.30 15.73
CA GLU A 157 1.05 -0.24 17.18
C GLU A 157 2.34 0.08 17.99
N ARG A 158 3.54 -0.12 17.42
CA ARG A 158 4.82 0.25 18.05
C ARG A 158 5.14 1.73 18.01
N SER A 159 4.46 2.52 17.18
CA SER A 159 4.68 3.98 17.07
C SER A 159 3.90 4.79 18.12
N SER A 160 3.54 4.18 19.24
CA SER A 160 2.97 4.86 20.41
C SER A 160 4.04 5.28 21.43
N THR A 161 5.32 5.30 21.05
CA THR A 161 6.33 6.15 21.70
C THR A 161 6.43 7.45 20.93
N SER A 162 5.48 8.34 21.19
CA SER A 162 5.64 9.76 20.92
C SER A 162 6.87 10.23 21.68
N THR A 163 7.97 10.50 20.97
CA THR A 163 9.00 11.41 21.47
C THR A 163 8.32 12.76 21.60
N LEU A 164 7.84 13.03 22.82
CA LEU A 164 7.51 14.36 23.29
C LEU A 164 8.84 15.13 23.32
N GLU A 165 9.22 15.73 22.20
CA GLU A 165 10.14 16.87 22.23
C GLU A 165 9.41 18.00 22.97
N ILE A 166 9.62 18.03 24.28
CA ILE A 166 9.39 19.22 25.07
C ILE A 166 10.58 20.14 24.78
N GLU A 167 10.46 20.99 23.78
CA GLU A 167 11.25 22.23 23.72
C GLU A 167 10.72 23.16 24.81
N LEU A 168 11.41 23.20 25.96
CA LEU A 168 11.27 24.26 26.95
C LEU A 168 12.14 25.44 26.52
N PHE A 169 11.49 26.52 26.10
CA PHE A 169 12.03 27.88 26.21
C PHE A 169 11.84 28.39 27.65
#